data_AF-A0AA86GMK6-F1
#
_entry.id   AF-A0AA86GMK6-F1
#
_cell.length_a   1.000
_cell.length_b   1.000
_cell.length_c   1.000
_cell.angle_alpha   90.00
_cell.angle_beta   90.00
_cell.angle_gamma   90.00
#
_symmetry.space_group_name_H-M   'P 1'
#
loop_
_entity.id
_entity.type
_entity.pdbx_description
1 polymer ?
#
loop_
_entity_poly.entity_id
_entity_poly.type
_entity_poly.pdbx_seq_one_letter_code
_entity_poly.pdbx_strand_id
1 'polypeptide(L)'
;MIRTSVKMIGALAVGALFWFARRPKAAESAKSDEHSAAFCDNETDPENFDQTRSAGPEGMRDKTRRDWSKVDQAVDESFPASDPPAY
;
A
#
# COMPACT_ATOMS: atom_id res chain seq x y z
N MET A 1 25.34 3.72 -44.80
CA MET A 1 25.41 4.06 -43.36
C MET A 1 24.06 4.38 -42.70
N ILE A 2 23.00 4.76 -43.42
CA ILE A 2 21.71 5.17 -42.80
C ILE A 2 20.83 3.98 -42.32
N ARG A 3 20.89 2.82 -42.98
CA ARG A 3 20.06 1.64 -42.67
C ARG A 3 20.45 0.89 -41.38
N THR A 4 21.70 1.02 -40.93
CA THR A 4 22.18 0.41 -39.69
C THR A 4 21.72 1.18 -38.46
N SER A 5 21.62 2.50 -38.56
CA SER A 5 21.20 3.37 -37.45
C SER A 5 19.73 3.18 -37.05
N VAL A 6 18.83 2.95 -38.01
CA VAL A 6 17.40 2.69 -37.73
C VAL A 6 17.20 1.38 -36.95
N LYS A 7 17.99 0.34 -37.25
CA LYS A 7 17.93 -0.95 -36.52
C LYS A 7 18.41 -0.82 -35.08
N MET A 8 19.43 0.01 -34.84
CA MET A 8 19.94 0.26 -33.48
C MET A 8 18.94 1.06 -32.64
N ILE A 9 18.26 2.05 -33.23
CA ILE A 9 17.21 2.82 -32.54
C ILE A 9 16.01 1.90 -32.22
N GLY A 10 15.61 1.03 -33.16
CA GLY A 10 14.54 0.07 -32.93
C GLY A 10 14.85 -0.92 -31.80
N ALA A 11 16.09 -1.44 -31.75
CA ALA A 11 16.52 -2.35 -30.69
C ALA A 11 16.53 -1.68 -29.30
N LEU A 12 16.97 -0.42 -29.21
CA LEU A 12 16.96 0.35 -27.96
C LEU A 12 15.53 0.65 -27.48
N ALA A 13 14.61 0.97 -28.39
CA ALA A 13 13.21 1.24 -28.04
C ALA A 13 12.52 -0.01 -27.48
N VAL A 14 12.72 -1.18 -28.09
CA VAL A 14 12.19 -2.46 -27.60
C VAL A 14 12.81 -2.84 -26.26
N GLY A 15 14.12 -2.67 -26.10
CA GLY A 15 14.81 -2.92 -24.85
C GLY A 15 14.31 -2.03 -23.70
N ALA A 16 14.10 -0.74 -23.97
CA ALA A 16 13.56 0.20 -22.99
C ALA A 16 12.11 -0.14 -22.61
N LEU A 17 11.26 -0.49 -23.59
CA LEU A 17 9.89 -0.90 -23.34
C LEU A 17 9.82 -2.19 -22.50
N PHE A 18 10.67 -3.18 -22.82
CA PHE A 18 10.76 -4.42 -22.05
C PHE A 18 11.27 -4.18 -20.63
N TRP A 19 12.29 -3.34 -20.46
CA TRP A 19 12.80 -2.98 -19.14
C TRP A 19 11.76 -2.23 -18.31
N PHE A 20 11.01 -1.30 -18.91
CA PHE A 20 9.98 -0.54 -18.20
C PHE A 20 8.72 -1.38 -17.89
N ALA A 21 8.39 -2.36 -18.73
CA ALA A 21 7.31 -3.31 -18.47
C ALA A 21 7.69 -4.34 -17.38
N ARG A 22 8.98 -4.67 -17.27
CA ARG A 22 9.50 -5.62 -16.27
C ARG A 22 10.03 -4.96 -14.99
N ARG A 23 10.15 -3.63 -15.00
CA ARG A 23 10.42 -2.82 -13.81
C ARG A 23 9.41 -3.23 -12.73
N PRO A 24 9.85 -3.77 -11.57
CA PRO A 24 8.94 -3.94 -10.46
C PRO A 24 8.34 -2.56 -10.17
N LYS A 25 7.01 -2.49 -10.13
CA LYS A 25 6.33 -1.30 -9.58
C LYS A 25 7.00 -1.05 -8.24
N ALA A 26 7.62 0.13 -8.10
CA ALA A 26 8.24 0.52 -6.83
C ALA A 26 7.20 0.19 -5.77
N ALA A 27 7.55 -0.73 -4.88
CA ALA A 27 6.65 -1.19 -3.84
C ALA A 27 6.07 0.07 -3.21
N GLU A 28 4.75 0.23 -3.37
CA GLU A 28 3.94 1.11 -2.54
C GLU A 28 4.49 0.94 -1.14
N SER A 29 5.10 2.01 -0.62
CA SER A 29 6.13 2.00 0.43
C SER A 29 5.94 0.82 1.36
N ALA A 30 6.87 -0.14 1.33
CA ALA A 30 6.79 -1.31 2.21
C ALA A 30 6.61 -0.78 3.63
N LYS A 31 5.41 -0.99 4.21
CA LYS A 31 5.02 -0.48 5.51
C LYS A 31 6.13 -0.86 6.49
N SER A 32 6.76 0.13 7.12
CA SER A 32 7.86 -0.12 8.05
C SER A 32 7.36 -0.96 9.22
N ASP A 33 8.16 -1.90 9.71
CA ASP A 33 7.83 -2.70 10.92
C ASP A 33 7.62 -1.82 12.17
N GLU A 34 8.00 -0.54 12.11
CA GLU A 34 7.73 0.50 13.12
C GLU A 34 6.28 1.04 13.09
N HIS A 35 5.50 0.74 12.06
CA HIS A 35 4.10 1.18 11.94
C HIS A 35 3.17 0.21 12.66
N SER A 36 2.19 0.70 13.43
CA SER A 36 1.31 -0.19 14.18
C SER A 36 0.49 -1.12 13.27
N ALA A 37 0.23 -2.33 13.77
CA ALA A 37 -0.31 -3.44 13.01
C ALA A 37 -1.77 -3.27 12.59
N ALA A 38 -2.53 -2.45 13.31
CA ALA A 38 -3.95 -2.21 13.10
C ALA A 38 -4.24 -1.12 12.06
N PHE A 39 -3.42 -0.06 12.02
CA PHE A 39 -3.72 1.17 11.29
C PHE A 39 -3.38 1.14 9.81
N CYS A 40 -4.14 1.90 9.02
CA CYS A 40 -3.76 2.21 7.66
C CYS A 40 -2.63 3.26 7.60
N ASP A 41 -2.04 3.42 6.42
CA ASP A 41 -0.98 4.41 6.23
C ASP A 41 -1.56 5.83 6.44
N ASN A 42 -0.89 6.62 7.30
CA ASN A 42 -1.25 8.01 7.65
C ASN A 42 -2.48 8.17 8.58
N GLU A 43 -2.89 7.11 9.29
CA GLU A 43 -3.93 7.22 10.33
C GLU A 43 -3.36 7.40 11.74
N THR A 44 -2.16 6.87 12.01
CA THR A 44 -1.47 7.09 13.29
C THR A 44 -0.98 8.52 13.42
N ASP A 45 -1.38 9.19 14.49
CA ASP A 45 -0.76 10.43 14.95
C ASP A 45 0.05 10.13 16.22
N PRO A 46 1.36 10.45 16.27
CA PRO A 46 2.17 10.27 17.48
C PRO A 46 1.67 11.09 18.68
N GLU A 47 0.84 12.12 18.47
CA GLU A 47 0.18 12.89 19.53
C GLU A 47 -1.12 12.22 20.04
N ASN A 48 -1.61 11.17 19.36
CA ASN A 48 -2.82 10.47 19.77
C ASN A 48 -2.54 9.57 20.99
N PHE A 49 -3.03 9.96 22.16
CA PHE A 49 -2.78 9.23 23.41
C PHE A 49 -3.39 7.80 23.41
N ASP A 50 -4.52 7.60 22.74
CA ASP A 50 -5.32 6.38 22.84
C ASP A 50 -5.01 5.34 21.74
N GLN A 51 -4.26 5.72 20.70
CA GLN A 51 -3.90 4.85 19.56
C GLN A 51 -5.06 3.92 19.14
N THR A 52 -6.24 4.51 18.99
CA THR A 52 -7.46 3.84 18.51
C THR A 52 -7.70 4.20 17.05
N ARG A 53 -7.92 3.19 16.20
CA ARG A 53 -8.17 3.43 14.76
C ARG A 53 -9.63 3.77 14.45
N SER A 54 -9.84 4.41 13.30
CA SER A 54 -11.14 4.58 12.69
C SER A 54 -11.73 3.22 12.28
N ALA A 55 -13.04 3.09 12.41
CA ALA A 55 -13.75 1.92 11.93
C ALA A 55 -13.79 1.88 10.39
N GLY A 56 -13.84 0.68 9.83
CA GLY A 56 -13.99 0.43 8.41
C GLY A 56 -12.68 -0.01 7.71
N PRO A 57 -12.80 -0.52 6.47
CA PRO A 57 -11.67 -1.03 5.68
C PRO A 57 -10.57 0.00 5.44
N GLU A 58 -10.93 1.27 5.37
CA GLU A 58 -10.03 2.39 5.13
C GLU A 58 -9.10 2.67 6.31
N GLY A 59 -9.50 2.35 7.55
CA GLY A 59 -8.66 2.45 8.74
C GLY A 59 -7.84 1.17 9.01
N MET A 60 -8.04 0.12 8.20
CA MET A 60 -7.29 -1.13 8.37
C MET A 60 -5.98 -1.10 7.61
N ARG A 61 -4.92 -1.61 8.24
CA ARG A 61 -3.62 -1.81 7.58
C ARG A 61 -3.70 -2.64 6.30
N ASP A 62 -4.49 -3.71 6.37
CA ASP A 62 -4.61 -4.73 5.34
C ASP A 62 -5.96 -4.61 4.61
N LYS A 63 -5.93 -4.78 3.29
CA LYS A 63 -7.15 -4.76 2.48
C LYS A 63 -8.05 -5.94 2.82
N THR A 64 -9.36 -5.69 2.82
CA THR A 64 -10.35 -6.73 3.08
C THR A 64 -10.29 -7.79 1.98
N ARG A 65 -10.29 -9.06 2.39
CA ARG A 65 -10.26 -10.22 1.45
C ARG A 65 -11.64 -10.58 0.89
N ARG A 66 -12.70 -10.05 1.51
CA ARG A 66 -14.10 -10.26 1.16
C ARG A 66 -14.83 -8.92 1.19
N ASP A 67 -16.03 -8.90 0.60
CA ASP A 67 -16.91 -7.74 0.68
C ASP A 67 -17.20 -7.38 2.13
N TRP A 68 -17.11 -6.08 2.40
CA TRP A 68 -17.37 -5.49 3.71
C TRP A 68 -18.88 -5.29 3.88
N SER A 69 -19.48 -6.02 4.81
CA SER A 69 -20.92 -5.94 5.05
C SER A 69 -21.24 -4.88 6.11
N LYS A 70 -22.53 -4.52 6.19
CA LYS A 70 -23.03 -3.63 7.27
C LYS A 70 -22.86 -4.23 8.66
N VAL A 71 -22.88 -5.57 8.78
CA VAL A 71 -22.63 -6.26 10.04
C VAL A 71 -21.17 -6.13 10.43
N ASP A 72 -20.25 -6.26 9.47
CA ASP A 72 -18.82 -6.06 9.71
C ASP A 72 -18.55 -4.63 10.18
N GLN A 73 -19.18 -3.63 9.55
CA GLN A 73 -19.11 -2.24 9.99
C GLN A 73 -19.61 -2.04 11.44
N ALA A 74 -20.81 -2.53 11.75
CA ALA A 74 -21.41 -2.35 13.07
C ALA A 74 -20.60 -3.04 14.18
N VAL A 75 -20.00 -4.20 13.86
CA VAL A 75 -19.09 -4.90 14.77
C VAL A 75 -17.81 -4.08 14.98
N ASP A 76 -17.21 -3.56 13.91
CA ASP A 76 -15.98 -2.77 13.99
C ASP A 76 -16.18 -1.46 14.80
N GLU A 77 -17.30 -0.77 14.59
CA GLU A 77 -17.66 0.43 15.36
C GLU A 77 -17.90 0.14 16.85
N SER A 78 -18.40 -1.06 17.17
CA SER A 78 -18.65 -1.46 18.56
C SER A 78 -17.40 -1.92 19.31
N PHE A 79 -16.36 -2.33 18.58
CA PHE A 79 -15.10 -2.86 19.11
C PHE A 79 -13.92 -2.15 18.45
N PRO A 80 -13.64 -0.90 18.84
CA PRO A 80 -12.51 -0.16 18.29
C PRO A 80 -11.21 -0.94 18.49
N ALA A 81 -10.44 -1.10 17.41
CA ALA A 81 -9.13 -1.70 17.52
C ALA A 81 -8.13 -0.63 17.98
N SER A 82 -7.55 -0.85 19.15
CA SER A 82 -6.41 -0.07 19.64
C SER A 82 -5.13 -0.90 19.51
N ASP A 83 -4.04 -0.24 19.14
CA ASP A 83 -2.71 -0.85 19.13
C ASP A 83 -1.88 -0.27 20.28
N PRO A 84 -1.39 -1.11 21.22
CA PRO A 84 -0.49 -0.64 22.26
C PRO A 84 0.84 -0.15 21.63
N PRO A 85 1.52 0.83 22.24
CA PRO A 85 2.79 1.30 21.70
C PRO A 85 3.85 0.19 21.80
N ALA A 86 4.72 0.09 20.79
CA ALA A 86 5.67 -1.00 20.61
C ALA A 86 6.93 -0.94 21.51
N TYR A 87 6.84 -0.33 22.71
CA TYR A 87 7.98 -0.04 23.59
C TYR A 87 8.60 -1.28 24.26
#